data_AF-A0A2G6PME5-F1
#
_entry.id   AF-A0A2G6PME5-F1
#
_cell.length_a   1.000
_cell.length_b   1.000
_cell.length_c   1.000
_cell.angle_alpha   90.00
_cell.angle_beta   90.00
_cell.angle_gamma   90.00
#
_symmetry.space_group_name_H-M   'P 1'
#
loop_
_entity.id
_entity.type
_entity.pdbx_description
1 polymer ?
#
loop_
_entity_poly.entity_id
_entity_poly.type
_entity_poly.pdbx_seq_one_letter_code
_entity_poly.pdbx_strand_id
1 'polypeptide(L)'
;MSLTQEQIDNISKNLSKLNLSSNNVDDINTILKYIELLKNVNTEDVKPTISVVDTKSVLREDEEKKEKINNELLKCSNQKIISNNIAISNIMK
;
A
#
# COMPACT_ATOMS: atom_id res chain seq x y z
N MET A 1 -0.54 8.96 -22.35
CA MET A 1 0.45 7.94 -21.96
C MET A 1 -0.26 6.58 -21.91
N SER A 2 0.40 5.47 -22.24
CA SER A 2 -0.22 4.12 -22.22
C SER A 2 0.76 3.09 -21.67
N LEU A 3 0.27 2.20 -20.81
CA LEU A 3 1.02 1.06 -20.28
C LEU A 3 0.84 -0.18 -21.16
N THR A 4 1.90 -0.97 -21.27
CA THR A 4 1.84 -2.32 -21.88
C THR A 4 1.37 -3.36 -20.88
N GLN A 5 0.94 -4.52 -21.39
CA GLN A 5 0.54 -5.66 -20.56
C GLN A 5 1.65 -6.09 -19.59
N GLU A 6 2.90 -6.14 -20.06
CA GLU A 6 4.06 -6.52 -19.25
C GLU A 6 4.31 -5.55 -18.09
N GLN A 7 4.09 -4.25 -18.31
CA GLN A 7 4.24 -3.25 -17.26
C GLN A 7 3.16 -3.39 -16.19
N ILE A 8 1.93 -3.71 -16.58
CA ILE A 8 0.82 -3.96 -15.65
C ILE A 8 1.06 -5.25 -14.86
N ASP A 9 1.55 -6.30 -15.52
CA ASP A 9 1.95 -7.55 -14.87
C ASP A 9 3.06 -7.32 -13.83
N ASN A 10 4.05 -6.49 -14.15
CA ASN A 10 5.13 -6.12 -13.23
C ASN A 10 4.59 -5.37 -12.01
N ILE A 11 3.71 -4.39 -12.21
CA ILE A 11 3.06 -3.63 -11.12
C ILE A 11 2.21 -4.55 -10.24
N SER A 12 1.48 -5.47 -10.85
CA SER A 12 0.60 -6.40 -10.17
C SER A 12 1.39 -7.40 -9.32
N LYS A 13 2.33 -8.13 -9.93
CA LYS A 13 3.02 -9.25 -9.29
C LYS A 13 4.15 -8.80 -8.35
N ASN A 14 4.99 -7.86 -8.80
CA ASN A 14 6.23 -7.54 -8.09
C ASN A 14 6.06 -6.38 -7.10
N LEU A 15 5.23 -5.38 -7.44
CA LEU A 15 5.09 -4.17 -6.63
C LEU A 15 3.88 -4.25 -5.68
N SER A 16 2.73 -4.74 -6.17
CA SER A 16 1.46 -4.69 -5.43
C SER A 16 1.07 -6.03 -4.79
N LYS A 17 1.74 -7.13 -5.15
CA LYS A 17 1.41 -8.51 -4.71
C LYS A 17 -0.03 -8.91 -5.01
N LEU A 18 -0.61 -8.38 -6.08
CA LEU A 18 -1.94 -8.73 -6.55
C LEU A 18 -1.82 -9.87 -7.57
N ASN A 19 -2.70 -10.87 -7.47
CA ASN A 19 -2.80 -11.92 -8.46
C ASN A 19 -3.99 -11.61 -9.39
N LEU A 20 -3.74 -10.85 -10.45
CA LEU A 20 -4.76 -10.52 -11.45
C LEU A 20 -4.90 -11.69 -12.43
N SER A 21 -6.10 -12.27 -12.48
CA SER A 21 -6.47 -13.33 -13.42
C SER A 21 -6.95 -12.79 -14.78
N SER A 22 -7.45 -11.55 -14.82
CA SER A 22 -7.89 -10.86 -16.04
C SER A 22 -7.21 -9.49 -16.11
N ASN A 23 -6.46 -9.29 -17.18
CA ASN A 23 -5.71 -8.07 -17.37
C ASN A 23 -6.62 -6.99 -17.97
N ASN A 24 -7.24 -6.18 -17.11
CA ASN A 24 -8.07 -5.03 -17.49
C ASN A 24 -7.19 -3.84 -17.91
N VAL A 25 -6.31 -4.06 -18.89
CA VAL A 25 -5.34 -3.07 -19.38
C VAL A 25 -6.03 -1.84 -19.94
N ASP A 26 -7.16 -2.04 -20.61
CA ASP A 26 -7.92 -0.96 -21.24
C ASP A 26 -8.53 -0.01 -20.20
N ASP A 27 -9.00 -0.54 -19.08
CA ASP A 27 -9.54 0.27 -17.97
C ASP A 27 -8.45 1.11 -17.33
N ILE A 28 -7.29 0.50 -17.05
CA ILE A 28 -6.13 1.20 -16.48
C ILE A 28 -5.64 2.30 -17.42
N ASN A 29 -5.54 2.00 -18.71
CA ASN A 29 -5.13 2.98 -19.72
C ASN A 29 -6.16 4.12 -19.87
N THR A 30 -7.45 3.84 -19.68
CA THR A 30 -8.49 4.88 -19.69
C THR A 30 -8.37 5.80 -18.48
N ILE A 31 -8.13 5.25 -17.28
CA ILE A 31 -7.89 6.04 -16.05
C ILE A 31 -6.63 6.91 -16.21
N LEU A 32 -5.55 6.35 -16.76
CA LEU A 32 -4.32 7.11 -17.00
C LEU A 32 -4.55 8.29 -17.95
N LYS A 33 -5.29 8.09 -19.04
CA LYS A 33 -5.66 9.17 -19.96
C LYS A 33 -6.45 10.27 -19.24
N TYR A 34 -7.37 9.89 -18.34
CA TYR A 34 -8.12 10.87 -17.54
C TYR A 34 -7.21 11.70 -16.63
N ILE A 35 -6.21 11.08 -16.00
CA ILE A 35 -5.24 11.78 -15.13
C ILE A 35 -4.39 12.79 -15.92
N GLU A 36 -4.16 12.58 -17.22
CA GLU A 36 -3.39 13.53 -18.04
C GLU A 36 -4.00 14.92 -18.12
N LEU A 37 -5.29 15.09 -17.79
CA LEU A 37 -5.93 16.40 -17.68
C LEU A 37 -5.20 17.33 -16.68
N LEU A 38 -4.55 16.76 -15.66
CA LEU A 38 -3.78 17.53 -14.66
C LEU A 38 -2.53 18.19 -15.26
N LYS A 39 -2.01 17.71 -16.40
CA LYS A 39 -0.86 18.34 -17.09
C LYS A 39 -1.17 19.75 -17.62
N ASN A 40 -2.45 20.08 -17.81
CA ASN A 40 -2.87 21.39 -18.30
C ASN A 40 -2.86 22.46 -17.20
N VAL A 41 -2.63 22.08 -15.94
CA VAL A 41 -2.57 23.01 -14.80
C VAL A 41 -1.11 23.35 -14.54
N ASN A 42 -0.77 24.64 -14.50
CA ASN A 42 0.58 25.09 -14.17
C ASN A 42 0.86 24.89 -12.67
N THR A 43 1.93 24.16 -12.34
CA THR A 43 2.35 23.87 -10.97
C THR A 43 3.81 24.26 -10.68
N GLU A 44 4.49 25.00 -11.57
CA GLU A 44 5.92 25.33 -11.45
C GLU A 44 6.30 25.97 -10.10
N ASP A 45 5.47 26.90 -9.60
CA ASP A 45 5.72 27.63 -8.34
C ASP A 45 4.84 27.14 -7.16
N VAL A 46 4.18 25.99 -7.30
CA VAL A 46 3.24 25.48 -6.29
C VAL A 46 3.91 24.40 -5.44
N LYS A 47 4.00 24.64 -4.12
CA LYS A 47 4.50 23.63 -3.18
C LYS A 47 3.51 22.46 -3.05
N PRO A 48 3.97 21.20 -3.06
CA PRO A 48 3.12 20.04 -2.85
C PRO A 48 2.41 20.10 -1.49
N THR A 49 1.12 19.74 -1.47
CA THR A 49 0.35 19.62 -0.22
C THR A 49 0.67 18.30 0.46
N ILE A 50 1.32 18.34 1.63
CA ILE A 50 1.71 17.15 2.40
C ILE A 50 0.59 16.72 3.35
N SER A 51 -0.04 17.70 4.01
CA SER A 51 -1.19 17.53 4.89
C SER A 51 -2.08 18.75 4.70
N VAL A 52 -3.39 18.54 4.77
CA VAL A 52 -4.37 19.65 4.75
C VAL A 52 -4.33 20.43 6.06
N VAL A 53 -3.91 19.78 7.14
CA VAL A 53 -3.76 20.38 8.47
C VAL A 53 -2.28 20.68 8.71
N ASP A 54 -1.99 21.91 9.12
CA ASP A 54 -0.66 22.33 9.55
C ASP A 54 -0.28 21.65 10.88
N THR A 55 0.22 20.43 10.77
CA THR A 55 0.74 19.67 11.90
C THR A 55 2.25 19.85 12.00
N LYS A 56 2.73 20.06 13.22
CA LYS A 56 4.16 20.03 13.53
C LYS A 56 4.56 18.59 13.85
N SER A 57 5.84 18.27 13.67
CA SER A 57 6.37 16.98 14.13
C SER A 57 6.16 16.85 15.64
N VAL A 58 5.41 15.84 16.05
CA VAL A 58 5.18 15.51 17.46
C VAL A 58 6.08 14.33 17.80
N LEU A 59 7.01 14.54 18.72
CA LEU A 59 7.83 13.48 19.26
C LEU A 59 7.04 12.72 20.33
N ARG A 60 7.26 11.40 20.40
CA ARG A 60 6.75 10.57 21.48
C ARG A 60 7.79 10.53 22.60
N GLU A 61 7.35 10.69 23.85
CA GLU A 61 8.20 10.52 25.04
C GLU A 61 8.76 9.09 25.13
N ASP A 62 10.00 8.96 25.62
CA ASP A 62 10.69 7.68 25.78
C ASP A 62 10.29 6.94 27.06
N GLU A 63 9.03 6.51 27.10
CA GLU A 63 8.46 5.79 28.23
C GLU A 63 8.12 4.34 27.84
N GLU A 64 8.45 3.39 28.74
CA GLU A 64 8.07 1.98 28.59
C GLU A 64 6.58 1.81 28.89
N LYS A 65 5.81 1.38 27.88
CA LYS A 65 4.42 0.96 28.07
C LYS A 65 4.35 -0.54 28.22
N LYS A 66 4.01 -1.01 29.43
CA LYS A 66 3.78 -2.44 29.69
C LYS A 66 2.43 -2.87 29.11
N GLU A 67 2.47 -3.49 27.95
CA GLU A 67 1.28 -4.13 27.36
C GLU A 67 1.19 -5.60 27.81
N LYS A 68 0.00 -6.02 28.25
CA LYS A 68 -0.28 -7.44 28.51
C LYS A 68 -0.65 -8.09 27.18
N ILE A 69 0.24 -8.92 26.65
CA ILE A 69 -0.04 -9.76 25.47
C ILE A 69 -1.14 -10.75 25.87
N ASN A 70 -2.36 -10.52 25.39
CA ASN A 70 -3.51 -11.38 25.64
C ASN A 70 -3.73 -12.33 24.45
N ASN A 71 -4.27 -13.51 24.72
CA ASN A 71 -4.68 -14.47 23.68
C ASN A 71 -5.74 -13.87 22.71
N GLU A 72 -6.33 -12.73 23.06
CA GLU A 72 -7.25 -11.97 22.20
C GLU A 72 -6.60 -11.40 20.94
N LEU A 73 -5.30 -11.09 20.98
CA LEU A 73 -4.58 -10.53 19.84
C LEU A 73 -4.57 -11.48 18.63
N LEU A 74 -4.69 -12.79 18.89
CA LEU A 74 -4.66 -13.83 17.86
C LEU A 74 -6.06 -14.22 17.37
N LYS A 75 -7.15 -13.70 17.96
CA LYS A 75 -8.53 -14.07 17.59
C LYS A 75 -8.90 -13.73 16.14
N CYS A 76 -8.30 -12.69 15.57
CA CYS A 76 -8.59 -12.22 14.21
C CYS A 76 -7.71 -12.89 13.14
N SER A 77 -6.84 -13.83 13.51
CA SER A 77 -5.95 -14.48 12.55
C SER A 77 -6.67 -15.56 11.76
N ASN A 78 -6.70 -15.43 10.43
CA ASN A 78 -7.17 -16.50 9.53
C ASN A 78 -6.15 -17.65 9.37
N GLN A 79 -4.94 -17.49 9.90
CA GLN A 79 -3.85 -18.46 9.79
C GLN A 79 -3.75 -19.34 11.03
N LYS A 80 -3.19 -20.54 10.88
CA LYS A 80 -3.03 -21.50 11.98
C LYS A 80 -2.13 -20.90 13.06
N ILE A 81 -2.59 -20.97 14.30
CA ILE A 81 -1.83 -20.54 15.46
C ILE A 81 -1.08 -21.75 16.02
N ILE A 82 0.23 -21.64 16.18
CA ILE A 82 1.09 -22.67 16.77
C ILE A 82 1.91 -22.02 17.88
N SER A 83 1.76 -22.47 19.12
CA SER A 83 2.53 -21.97 20.28
C SER A 83 2.57 -20.44 20.34
N ASN A 84 1.40 -19.79 20.33
CA ASN A 84 1.21 -18.33 20.34
C ASN A 84 1.83 -17.56 19.15
N ASN A 85 2.17 -18.24 18.06
CA ASN A 85 2.67 -17.63 16.83
C ASN A 85 1.71 -17.87 15.66
N ILE A 86 1.69 -16.94 14.72
CA ILE A 86 0.96 -17.06 13.46
C ILE A 86 1.84 -17.81 12.45
N ALA A 87 1.37 -18.97 11.98
CA ALA A 87 2.12 -19.77 11.01
C ALA A 87 1.94 -19.23 9.59
N ILE A 88 3.02 -18.71 9.01
CA ILE A 88 3.13 -18.32 7.60
C ILE A 88 3.95 -19.33 6.80
N SER A 89 3.74 -19.35 5.48
CA SER A 89 4.61 -20.09 4.55
C SER A 89 6.04 -19.56 4.61
N ASN A 90 7.03 -20.45 4.45
CA ASN A 90 8.44 -20.07 4.45
C ASN A 90 8.74 -19.02 3.37
N ILE A 91 9.61 -18.07 3.71
CA ILE A 91 9.97 -16.92 2.86
C ILE A 91 10.90 -17.36 1.72
N MET A 92 11.64 -18.46 1.89
CA MET A 92 12.46 -19.05 0.85
C MET A 92 11.68 -20.11 0.05
N LYS A 93 11.56 -19.84 -1.25
CA LYS A 93 11.38 -20.83 -2.32
C LYS A 93 12.65 -20.83 -3.16
#